data_AF-A0A413RL12-F1
#
_entry.id   AF-A0A413RL12-F1
#
_cell.length_a   1.000
_cell.length_b   1.000
_cell.length_c   1.000
_cell.angle_alpha   90.00
_cell.angle_beta   90.00
_cell.angle_gamma   90.00
#
_symmetry.space_group_name_H-M   'P 1'
#
loop_
_entity.id
_entity.type
_entity.pdbx_description
1 polymer ?
#
loop_
_entity_poly.entity_id
_entity_poly.type
_entity_poly.pdbx_seq_one_letter_code
_entity_poly.pdbx_strand_id
1 'polypeptide(L)'
;MAADPASVAQAHAVAAAMRAMGYPDAHVADDAVRATRALVLVSPSTATVQRSDLQWLVGQRGYETFVQLFVFAAGGFSAQSMQYGQHMDVALFTLDPAGRVAAQSPAAHRMSARRAGQTTVVTPPADRSRWWKRRS
;
A
#
# COMPACT_ATOMS: atom_id res chain seq x y z
N MET A 1 -8.57 -11.60 25.04
CA MET A 1 -8.97 -10.20 24.82
C MET A 1 -9.50 -10.13 23.40
N ALA A 2 -10.81 -9.95 23.22
CA ALA A 2 -11.41 -9.95 21.87
C ALA A 2 -10.96 -8.69 21.12
N ALA A 3 -10.55 -8.83 19.86
CA ALA A 3 -10.21 -7.69 19.01
C ALA A 3 -11.44 -6.77 18.86
N ASP A 4 -11.22 -5.47 18.94
CA ASP A 4 -12.26 -4.47 18.68
C ASP A 4 -12.84 -4.69 17.26
N PRO A 5 -14.16 -4.87 17.09
CA PRO A 5 -14.75 -5.06 15.76
C PRO A 5 -14.38 -3.95 14.77
N ALA A 6 -14.12 -2.73 15.24
CA ALA A 6 -13.65 -1.64 14.40
C ALA A 6 -12.23 -1.89 13.85
N SER A 7 -11.32 -2.45 14.66
CA SER A 7 -9.95 -2.72 14.23
C SER A 7 -9.88 -3.85 13.20
N VAL A 8 -10.73 -4.87 13.34
CA VAL A 8 -10.83 -5.97 12.37
C VAL A 8 -11.33 -5.46 11.01
N ALA A 9 -12.40 -4.65 11.00
CA ALA A 9 -12.90 -4.03 9.77
C ALA A 9 -11.83 -3.15 9.10
N GLN A 10 -11.08 -2.39 9.90
CA GLN A 10 -9.98 -1.55 9.43
C GLN A 10 -8.86 -2.40 8.79
N ALA A 11 -8.47 -3.50 9.41
CA ALA A 11 -7.47 -4.43 8.86
C ALA A 11 -7.92 -5.04 7.51
N HIS A 12 -9.19 -5.42 7.39
CA HIS A 12 -9.74 -5.92 6.13
C HIS A 12 -9.73 -4.87 5.01
N ALA A 13 -10.10 -3.62 5.32
CA ALA A 13 -10.04 -2.51 4.37
C ALA A 13 -8.60 -2.24 3.90
N VAL A 14 -7.64 -2.25 4.83
CA VAL A 14 -6.21 -2.10 4.53
C VAL A 14 -5.70 -3.24 3.64
N ALA A 15 -6.01 -4.49 3.96
CA ALA A 15 -5.61 -5.64 3.13
C ALA A 15 -6.20 -5.54 1.72
N ALA A 16 -7.47 -5.14 1.57
CA ALA A 16 -8.09 -4.92 0.27
C ALA A 16 -7.40 -3.79 -0.52
N ALA A 17 -7.08 -2.68 0.13
CA ALA A 17 -6.36 -1.57 -0.49
C ALA A 17 -4.95 -2.00 -0.94
N MET A 18 -4.22 -2.76 -0.13
CA MET A 18 -2.89 -3.28 -0.49
C MET A 18 -2.93 -4.21 -1.68
N ARG A 19 -3.90 -5.14 -1.75
CA ARG A 19 -4.13 -5.95 -2.95
C ARG A 19 -4.39 -5.06 -4.16
N ALA A 20 -5.20 -4.02 -3.98
CA ALA A 20 -5.47 -3.07 -5.04
C ALA A 20 -4.26 -2.23 -5.46
N MET A 21 -3.21 -2.13 -4.64
CA MET A 21 -1.94 -1.45 -4.93
C MET A 21 -0.84 -2.40 -5.45
N GLY A 22 -1.15 -3.68 -5.69
CA GLY A 22 -0.21 -4.64 -6.27
C GLY A 22 0.45 -5.60 -5.26
N TYR A 23 -0.10 -5.74 -4.06
CA TYR A 23 0.31 -6.74 -3.07
C TYR A 23 -0.76 -7.85 -2.98
N PRO A 24 -0.83 -8.77 -3.95
CA PRO A 24 -1.94 -9.72 -4.08
C PRO A 24 -2.05 -10.69 -2.89
N ASP A 25 -0.95 -10.93 -2.19
CA ASP A 25 -0.82 -11.79 -1.02
C ASP A 25 -1.16 -11.07 0.30
N ALA A 26 -1.52 -9.77 0.25
CA ALA A 26 -1.91 -9.04 1.44
C ALA A 26 -3.14 -9.69 2.10
N HIS A 27 -3.11 -9.94 3.41
CA HIS A 27 -4.24 -10.52 4.15
C HIS A 27 -4.20 -10.13 5.63
N VAL A 28 -5.34 -10.29 6.31
CA VAL A 28 -5.44 -10.11 7.76
C VAL A 28 -5.02 -11.41 8.44
N ALA A 29 -4.13 -11.31 9.42
CA ALA A 29 -3.70 -12.41 10.27
C ALA A 29 -3.78 -11.93 11.73
N ASP A 30 -4.63 -12.58 12.52
CA ASP A 30 -5.02 -12.19 13.87
C ASP A 30 -5.68 -10.80 13.89
N ASP A 31 -4.89 -9.74 14.01
CA ASP A 31 -5.28 -8.33 14.03
C ASP A 31 -4.36 -7.43 13.17
N ALA A 32 -3.40 -8.05 12.48
CA ALA A 32 -2.41 -7.37 11.66
C ALA A 32 -2.61 -7.65 10.17
N VAL A 33 -2.11 -6.75 9.31
CA VAL A 33 -2.06 -6.98 7.87
C VAL A 33 -0.67 -7.46 7.49
N ARG A 34 -0.59 -8.61 6.80
CA ARG A 34 0.66 -9.22 6.35
C ARG A 34 0.72 -9.27 4.83
N ALA A 35 1.91 -9.02 4.28
CA ALA A 35 2.27 -9.25 2.89
C ALA A 35 3.78 -9.54 2.80
N THR A 36 4.20 -10.39 1.87
CA THR A 36 5.58 -10.90 1.76
C THR A 36 6.62 -9.80 1.57
N ARG A 37 6.23 -8.70 0.90
CA ARG A 37 7.14 -7.60 0.54
C ARG A 37 6.75 -6.27 1.19
N ALA A 38 5.97 -6.32 2.27
CA ALA A 38 5.57 -5.12 2.97
C ALA A 38 5.42 -5.32 4.48
N LEU A 39 5.85 -4.33 5.25
CA LEU A 39 5.51 -4.18 6.65
C LEU A 39 4.44 -3.09 6.77
N VAL A 40 3.41 -3.38 7.58
CA VAL A 40 2.21 -2.56 7.67
C VAL A 40 1.96 -2.21 9.12
N LEU A 41 1.80 -0.92 9.38
CA LEU A 41 1.28 -0.40 10.64
C LEU A 41 -0.11 0.18 10.40
N VAL A 42 -1.08 -0.26 11.19
CA VAL A 42 -2.44 0.31 11.21
C VAL A 42 -2.62 1.04 12.52
N SER A 43 -2.82 2.35 12.47
CA SER A 43 -3.06 3.16 13.65
C SER A 43 -4.46 2.88 14.21
N PRO A 44 -4.63 2.83 15.55
CA PRO A 44 -5.94 2.83 16.20
C PRO A 44 -6.80 4.01 15.74
N SER A 45 -8.13 3.84 15.79
CA SER A 45 -9.11 4.65 15.05
C SER A 45 -9.15 6.16 15.36
N THR A 46 -8.43 6.63 16.39
CA THR A 46 -8.35 8.06 16.76
C THR A 46 -6.91 8.55 16.97
N ALA A 47 -5.90 7.69 16.87
CA ALA A 47 -4.54 8.05 17.19
C ALA A 47 -3.85 8.72 15.99
N THR A 48 -3.30 9.92 16.23
CA THR A 48 -2.37 10.58 15.31
C THR A 48 -1.02 9.87 15.35
N VAL A 49 -0.57 9.37 14.21
CA VAL A 49 0.73 8.72 14.07
C VAL A 49 1.85 9.72 14.31
N GLN A 50 2.79 9.32 15.16
CA GLN A 50 3.97 10.09 15.54
C GLN A 50 5.22 9.59 14.84
N ARG A 51 6.28 10.40 14.92
CA ARG A 51 7.60 10.04 14.38
C ARG A 51 8.15 8.76 15.03
N SER A 52 7.92 8.56 16.32
CA SER A 52 8.34 7.37 17.06
C SER A 52 7.76 6.08 16.45
N ASP A 53 6.50 6.13 16.01
CA ASP A 53 5.83 4.97 15.42
C ASP A 53 6.47 4.60 14.07
N LEU A 54 6.83 5.62 13.28
CA LEU A 54 7.56 5.41 12.04
C LEU A 54 8.98 4.92 12.28
N GLN A 55 9.67 5.43 13.30
CA GLN A 55 11.02 4.96 13.66
C GLN A 55 11.00 3.50 14.10
N TRP A 56 10.00 3.11 14.88
CA TRP A 56 9.80 1.71 15.26
C TRP A 56 9.56 0.82 14.04
N LEU A 57 8.66 1.22 13.12
CA LEU A 57 8.38 0.47 11.90
C LEU A 57 9.62 0.35 10.99
N VAL A 58 10.36 1.46 10.82
CA VAL A 58 11.62 1.47 10.07
C VAL A 58 12.66 0.56 10.74
N GLY A 59 12.73 0.55 12.07
CA GLY A 59 13.59 -0.35 12.84
C GLY A 59 13.24 -1.82 12.62
N GLN A 60 11.94 -2.15 12.58
CA GLN A 60 11.48 -3.51 12.30
C GLN A 60 11.87 -4.04 10.92
N ARG A 61 12.01 -3.17 9.92
CA ARG A 61 12.52 -3.56 8.60
C ARG A 61 13.93 -4.15 8.67
N GLY A 62 14.73 -3.76 9.66
CA GLY A 62 16.13 -4.14 9.76
C GLY A 62 16.89 -3.89 8.45
N TYR A 63 17.52 -4.94 7.93
CA TYR A 63 18.30 -4.90 6.68
C TYR A 63 17.49 -5.23 5.42
N GLU A 64 16.20 -5.54 5.55
CA GLU A 64 15.35 -5.95 4.42
C GLU A 64 14.89 -4.73 3.61
N THR A 65 15.82 -4.06 2.94
CA THR A 65 15.57 -2.82 2.19
C THR A 65 14.58 -2.99 1.03
N PHE A 66 14.37 -4.22 0.57
CA PHE A 66 13.39 -4.56 -0.47
C PHE A 66 11.94 -4.60 0.05
N VAL A 67 11.75 -4.53 1.37
CA VAL A 67 10.44 -4.53 2.03
C VAL A 67 9.92 -3.10 2.12
N GLN A 68 8.74 -2.86 1.56
CA GLN A 68 8.13 -1.55 1.57
C GLN A 68 7.38 -1.30 2.88
N LEU A 69 7.43 -0.07 3.38
CA LEU A 69 6.78 0.31 4.64
C LEU A 69 5.48 1.04 4.35
N PHE A 70 4.41 0.60 5.00
CA PHE A 70 3.07 1.18 4.90
C PHE A 70 2.54 1.58 6.26
N VAL A 71 1.92 2.75 6.32
CA VAL A 71 1.18 3.20 7.50
C VAL A 71 -0.20 3.69 7.09
N PHE A 72 -1.22 3.16 7.76
CA PHE A 72 -2.61 3.56 7.60
C PHE A 72 -3.11 4.19 8.89
N ALA A 73 -3.49 5.47 8.83
CA ALA A 73 -3.90 6.24 10.00
C ALA A 73 -5.33 6.78 9.87
N ALA A 74 -6.17 6.50 10.86
CA ALA A 74 -7.48 7.14 10.95
C ALA A 74 -7.37 8.57 11.52
N GLY A 75 -6.55 8.76 12.57
CA GLY A 75 -6.29 10.06 13.20
C GLY A 75 -5.24 10.94 12.50
N GLY A 76 -4.79 10.53 11.31
CA GLY A 76 -3.79 11.26 10.53
C GLY A 76 -2.36 11.19 11.08
N PHE A 77 -1.55 12.17 10.68
CA PHE A 77 -0.10 12.20 10.89
C PHE A 77 0.35 13.54 11.49
N SER A 78 1.31 13.51 12.42
CA SER A 78 1.96 14.73 12.86
C SER A 78 2.89 15.30 11.78
N ALA A 79 3.22 16.60 11.86
CA ALA A 79 4.16 17.22 10.93
C ALA A 79 5.52 16.50 10.92
N GLN A 80 5.97 16.05 12.09
CA GLN A 80 7.24 15.32 12.24
C GLN A 80 7.18 13.92 11.62
N SER A 81 6.05 13.21 11.74
CA SER A 81 5.90 11.90 11.09
C SER A 81 5.81 12.05 9.57
N MET A 82 5.12 13.08 9.06
CA MET A 82 5.07 13.36 7.62
C MET A 82 6.48 13.60 7.06
N GLN A 83 7.26 14.47 7.71
CA GLN A 83 8.64 14.75 7.30
C GLN A 83 9.49 13.48 7.37
N TYR A 84 9.46 12.75 8.48
CA TYR A 84 10.28 11.55 8.64
C TYR A 84 9.90 10.44 7.65
N GLY A 85 8.59 10.22 7.42
CA GLY A 85 8.09 9.25 6.45
C GLY A 85 8.54 9.56 5.03
N GLN A 86 8.61 10.84 4.65
CA GLN A 86 9.19 11.24 3.37
C GLN A 86 10.69 10.89 3.27
N HIS A 87 11.48 11.14 4.31
CA HIS A 87 12.92 10.86 4.30
C HIS A 87 13.23 9.36 4.25
N MET A 88 12.40 8.53 4.87
CA MET A 88 12.60 7.08 4.96
C MET A 88 11.81 6.28 3.91
N ASP A 89 11.18 6.97 2.97
CA ASP A 89 10.33 6.40 1.91
C ASP A 89 9.17 5.52 2.41
N VAL A 90 8.51 5.96 3.48
CA VAL A 90 7.34 5.31 4.06
C VAL A 90 6.07 5.77 3.35
N ALA A 91 5.25 4.81 2.93
CA ALA A 91 3.96 5.08 2.31
C ALA A 91 2.91 5.39 3.39
N LEU A 92 2.57 6.67 3.51
CA LEU A 92 1.62 7.18 4.50
C LEU A 92 0.23 7.35 3.87
N PHE A 93 -0.76 6.73 4.47
CA PHE A 93 -2.15 6.77 4.04
C PHE A 93 -3.08 7.15 5.18
N THR A 94 -4.09 7.98 4.89
CA THR A 94 -5.25 8.11 5.77
C THR A 94 -6.31 7.08 5.42
N LEU A 95 -7.04 6.64 6.43
CA LEU A 95 -8.15 5.70 6.29
C LEU A 95 -9.39 6.26 6.99
N ASP A 96 -10.46 6.53 6.24
CA ASP A 96 -11.72 7.00 6.82
C ASP A 96 -12.57 5.83 7.37
N PRO A 97 -13.59 6.09 8.20
CA PRO A 97 -14.50 5.06 8.71
C PRO A 97 -15.31 4.32 7.61
N ALA A 98 -15.40 4.88 6.40
CA ALA A 98 -16.02 4.23 5.25
C ALA A 98 -15.04 3.31 4.49
N GLY A 99 -13.80 3.16 4.97
CA GLY A 99 -12.77 2.33 4.36
C GLY A 99 -12.04 2.99 3.19
N ARG A 100 -12.21 4.30 2.98
CA ARG A 100 -11.51 5.03 1.91
C ARG A 100 -10.08 5.33 2.32
N VAL A 101 -9.15 4.99 1.43
CA VAL A 101 -7.72 5.20 1.59
C VAL A 101 -7.29 6.41 0.76
N ALA A 102 -6.57 7.36 1.37
CA ALA A 102 -5.99 8.50 0.67
C ALA A 102 -4.48 8.60 0.92
N ALA A 103 -3.71 8.78 -0.16
CA ALA A 103 -2.26 8.92 -0.09
C ALA A 103 -1.85 10.29 0.48
N GLN A 104 -0.87 10.30 1.38
CA GLN A 104 -0.39 11.51 2.06
C GLN A 104 1.11 11.75 1.84
N SER A 105 1.89 10.74 1.47
CA SER A 105 3.33 10.87 1.17
C SER A 105 3.65 10.65 -0.30
N PRO A 106 4.78 11.17 -0.82
CA PRO A 106 5.23 10.87 -2.17
C PRO A 106 5.33 9.36 -2.45
N ALA A 107 5.81 8.58 -1.47
CA ALA A 107 5.84 7.12 -1.56
C ALA A 107 4.43 6.56 -1.76
N ALA A 108 3.46 6.95 -0.93
CA ALA A 108 2.07 6.52 -1.05
C ALA A 108 1.47 6.84 -2.43
N HIS A 109 1.71 8.04 -2.98
CA HIS A 109 1.25 8.39 -4.33
C HIS A 109 1.87 7.49 -5.41
N ARG A 110 3.18 7.21 -5.34
CA ARG A 110 3.82 6.30 -6.29
C ARG A 110 3.21 4.90 -6.22
N MET A 111 2.91 4.43 -5.03
CA MET A 111 2.33 3.09 -4.83
C MET A 111 0.90 3.00 -5.34
N SER A 112 0.09 4.03 -5.13
CA SER A 112 -1.26 4.10 -5.70
C SER A 112 -1.24 4.21 -7.23
N ALA A 113 -0.26 4.93 -7.80
CA ALA A 113 -0.13 5.14 -9.24
C ALA A 113 0.39 3.91 -9.99
N ARG A 114 1.15 3.01 -9.33
CA ARG A 114 1.74 1.82 -9.96
C ARG A 114 0.73 0.91 -10.67
N ARG A 115 -0.55 0.94 -10.28
CA ARG A 115 -1.60 0.17 -10.96
C ARG A 115 -2.31 0.93 -12.09
N ALA A 116 -2.41 2.26 -12.02
CA ALA A 116 -2.99 3.06 -13.11
C ALA A 116 -2.17 2.93 -14.42
N GLY A 117 -0.86 2.69 -14.32
CA GLY A 117 0.03 2.43 -15.45
C GLY A 117 0.11 0.96 -15.91
N GLN A 118 -0.54 0.02 -15.22
CA GLN A 118 -0.55 -1.41 -15.57
C GLN A 118 -1.79 -1.84 -16.37
N THR A 119 -2.48 -0.90 -17.02
CA THR A 119 -3.32 -1.27 -18.16
C THR A 119 -2.38 -1.73 -19.27
N THR A 120 -2.18 -3.03 -19.36
CA THR A 120 -1.61 -3.68 -20.53
C THR A 120 -2.31 -3.11 -21.75
N VAL A 121 -1.62 -2.27 -22.51
CA VAL A 121 -1.88 -2.15 -23.94
C VAL A 121 -1.58 -3.54 -24.49
N VAL A 122 -2.61 -4.38 -24.52
CA VAL A 122 -2.58 -5.58 -25.35
C VAL A 122 -2.56 -5.05 -26.77
N THR A 123 -1.36 -4.80 -27.30
CA THR A 123 -1.18 -4.68 -28.74
C THR A 123 -1.73 -6.00 -29.29
N PRO A 124 -2.82 -5.97 -30.10
CA PRO A 124 -3.27 -7.17 -30.77
C PRO A 124 -2.05 -7.74 -31.51
N PRO A 125 -1.79 -9.06 -31.46
CA PRO A 125 -0.69 -9.61 -32.24
C PRO A 125 -0.89 -9.18 -33.69
N ALA A 126 0.13 -8.52 -34.24
CA ALA A 126 0.13 -8.06 -35.62
C ALA A 126 -0.38 -9.20 -36.51
N ASP A 127 -1.41 -8.90 -37.30
CA ASP A 127 -2.00 -9.84 -38.25
C ASP A 127 -0.89 -10.33 -39.19
N ARG A 128 -0.45 -11.58 -38.99
CA ARG A 128 0.58 -12.23 -39.80
C ARG A 128 0.01 -12.76 -41.13
N SER A 129 -1.24 -12.43 -41.44
CA SER A 129 -2.03 -13.09 -42.48
C SER A 129 -2.12 -12.24 -43.75
N ARG A 130 -1.00 -11.80 -44.36
CA ARG A 130 -1.04 -11.23 -45.73
C ARG A 130 0.27 -11.14 -46.51
N TRP A 131 1.31 -11.91 -46.18
CA TRP A 131 2.60 -11.82 -46.87
C TRP A 131 2.76 -12.72 -48.11
N TRP A 132 1.77 -13.53 -48.49
CA TRP A 132 1.92 -14.53 -49.58
C TRP A 132 1.17 -14.25 -50.89
N LYS A 133 0.68 -13.03 -51.16
CA LYS A 133 0.17 -12.72 -52.52
C LYS A 133 1.32 -12.39 -53.49
N ARG A 134 1.85 -13.46 -54.11
CA ARG A 134 2.17 -13.66 -55.56
C ARG A 134 2.45 -12.36 -56.34
N ARG A 135 3.66 -12.10 -56.83
CA ARG A 135 4.24 -12.68 -58.08
C ARG A 135 3.20 -13.30 -59.03
N SER A 136 2.77 -12.53 -60.01
CA SER A 136 2.41 -12.98 -61.36
C SER A 136 2.65 -11.80 -62.30
#